data_AF-A0A9E3Q212-F1
#
_entry.id   AF-A0A9E3Q212-F1
#
_cell.length_a   1.000
_cell.length_b   1.000
_cell.length_c   1.000
_cell.angle_alpha   90.00
_cell.angle_beta   90.00
_cell.angle_gamma   90.00
#
_symmetry.space_group_name_H-M   'P 1'
#
loop_
_entity.id
_entity.type
_entity.pdbx_description
1 polymer ?
#
loop_
_entity_poly.entity_id
_entity_poly.type
_entity_poly.pdbx_seq_one_letter_code
_entity_poly.pdbx_strand_id
1 'polypeptide(L)'
;MTTRRLADGIVHRLPPDFREAIEVDAAARSLWADLTPLARNEWICWVTSARQEATRRRRIEVGIDKMRGGMRRPCCWPGCPHR
;
A
#
# COMPACT_ATOMS: atom_id res chain seq x y z
N MET A 1 6.76 23.25 4.18
CA MET A 1 6.20 21.92 4.48
C MET A 1 7.00 20.90 3.69
N THR A 2 7.81 20.09 4.36
CA THR A 2 8.67 19.10 3.69
C THR A 2 7.77 17.98 3.17
N THR A 3 7.54 17.93 1.86
CA THR A 3 6.83 16.82 1.21
C THR A 3 7.68 15.56 1.38
N ARG A 4 7.47 14.83 2.48
CA ARG A 4 8.18 13.58 2.74
C ARG A 4 7.69 12.56 1.73
N ARG A 5 8.53 12.21 0.75
CA ARG A 5 8.22 11.16 -0.24
C ARG A 5 7.77 9.90 0.48
N LEU A 6 6.64 9.32 0.06
CA LEU A 6 6.23 8.01 0.55
C LEU A 6 7.31 6.99 0.23
N ALA A 7 7.70 6.23 1.25
CA ALA A 7 8.78 5.27 1.14
C ALA A 7 8.25 3.91 0.61
N ASP A 8 9.11 3.20 -0.11
CA ASP A 8 8.81 1.92 -0.78
C ASP A 8 8.86 0.70 0.15
N GLY A 9 8.48 -0.48 -0.36
CA GLY A 9 8.70 -1.75 0.32
C GLY A 9 10.16 -2.20 0.26
N ILE A 10 10.45 -3.36 0.86
CA ILE A 10 11.79 -3.97 0.84
C ILE A 10 12.15 -4.42 -0.59
N VAL A 11 11.24 -5.13 -1.25
CA VAL A 11 11.46 -5.72 -2.58
C VAL A 11 10.65 -4.98 -3.64
N HIS A 12 9.43 -4.58 -3.29
CA HIS A 12 8.53 -3.92 -4.22
C HIS A 12 8.58 -2.40 -4.09
N ARG A 13 8.70 -1.73 -5.24
CA ARG A 13 8.53 -0.26 -5.34
C ARG A 13 7.06 0.11 -5.32
N LEU A 14 6.72 1.20 -4.64
CA LEU A 14 5.36 1.72 -4.56
C LEU A 14 4.96 2.27 -5.95
N PRO A 15 3.97 1.66 -6.63
CA PRO A 15 3.59 2.13 -7.95
C PRO A 15 2.90 3.50 -7.91
N PRO A 16 2.95 4.28 -9.01
CA PRO A 16 2.51 5.67 -9.02
C PRO A 16 1.04 5.91 -8.63
N ASP A 17 0.12 5.08 -9.12
CA ASP A 17 -1.31 5.16 -8.81
C ASP A 17 -1.61 4.83 -7.35
N PHE A 18 -0.90 3.86 -6.76
CA PHE A 18 -1.05 3.57 -5.34
C PHE A 18 -0.43 4.67 -4.47
N ARG A 19 0.70 5.25 -4.91
CA ARG A 19 1.30 6.43 -4.28
C ARG A 19 0.33 7.60 -4.25
N GLU A 20 -0.27 7.93 -5.38
CA GLU A 20 -1.24 9.01 -5.50
C GLU A 20 -2.42 8.78 -4.55
N ALA A 21 -2.99 7.57 -4.52
CA ALA A 21 -4.09 7.21 -3.65
C ALA A 21 -3.74 7.36 -2.15
N ILE A 22 -2.52 7.00 -1.74
CA ILE A 22 -2.05 7.19 -0.36
C ILE A 22 -1.79 8.67 -0.09
N GLU A 23 -1.24 9.41 -1.07
CA GLU A 23 -0.97 10.82 -0.91
C GLU A 23 -2.26 11.60 -0.68
N VAL A 24 -3.34 11.38 -1.44
CA VAL A 24 -4.58 12.14 -1.24
C VAL A 24 -5.31 11.83 0.07
N ASP A 25 -4.96 10.72 0.75
CA ASP A 25 -5.58 10.30 2.01
C ASP A 25 -4.68 10.51 3.23
N ALA A 26 -5.03 11.47 4.09
CA ALA A 26 -4.20 11.82 5.25
C ALA A 26 -4.03 10.65 6.26
N ALA A 27 -5.07 9.84 6.46
CA ALA A 27 -5.02 8.72 7.41
C ALA A 27 -4.15 7.59 6.87
N ALA A 28 -4.34 7.20 5.61
CA ALA A 28 -3.51 6.20 4.95
C ALA A 28 -2.06 6.67 4.84
N ARG A 29 -1.82 7.95 4.52
CA ARG A 29 -0.47 8.54 4.48
C ARG A 29 0.24 8.45 5.83
N SER A 30 -0.46 8.81 6.91
CA SER A 30 0.07 8.74 8.27
C SER A 30 0.40 7.30 8.65
N LEU A 31 -0.53 6.37 8.43
CA LEU A 31 -0.30 4.96 8.69
C LEU A 31 0.87 4.43 7.87
N TRP A 32 0.94 4.76 6.57
CA TRP A 32 2.00 4.33 5.67
C TRP A 32 3.39 4.73 6.16
N ALA A 33 3.53 5.95 6.68
CA ALA A 33 4.79 6.43 7.25
C ALA A 33 5.21 5.65 8.50
N ASP A 34 4.24 5.13 9.25
CA ASP A 34 4.44 4.32 10.46
C ASP A 34 4.62 2.81 10.16
N LEU A 35 4.26 2.36 8.94
CA LEU A 35 4.44 0.97 8.54
C LEU A 35 5.92 0.59 8.40
N THR A 36 6.25 -0.59 8.92
CA THR A 36 7.55 -1.21 8.68
C THR A 36 7.77 -1.43 7.18
N PRO A 37 9.03 -1.46 6.70
CA PRO A 37 9.32 -1.77 5.30
C PRO A 37 8.65 -3.08 4.82
N LEU A 38 8.55 -4.09 5.69
CA LEU A 38 7.88 -5.35 5.39
C LEU A 38 6.37 -5.19 5.21
N ALA A 39 5.70 -4.43 6.08
CA ALA A 39 4.26 -4.18 5.95
C ALA A 39 3.94 -3.40 4.66
N ARG A 40 4.78 -2.41 4.30
CA ARG A 40 4.66 -1.71 3.01
C ARG A 40 4.86 -2.66 1.84
N ASN A 41 5.85 -3.55 1.93
CA ASN A 41 6.09 -4.58 0.92
C ASN A 41 4.87 -5.50 0.70
N GLU A 42 4.18 -5.89 1.77
CA GLU A 42 2.97 -6.71 1.70
C GLU A 42 1.82 -5.98 0.99
N TRP A 43 1.56 -4.71 1.33
CA TRP A 43 0.56 -3.91 0.64
C TRP A 43 0.86 -3.74 -0.85
N ILE A 44 2.10 -3.41 -1.19
CA ILE A 44 2.50 -3.23 -2.58
C ILE A 44 2.34 -4.55 -3.34
N CYS A 45 2.84 -5.67 -2.81
CA CYS A 45 2.71 -6.98 -3.44
C CYS A 45 1.25 -7.40 -3.63
N TRP A 46 0.41 -7.14 -2.64
CA TRP A 46 -1.02 -7.44 -2.73
C TRP A 46 -1.69 -6.62 -3.84
N VAL A 47 -1.38 -5.33 -3.97
CA VAL A 47 -1.91 -4.50 -5.06
C VAL A 47 -1.37 -4.95 -6.41
N THR A 48 -0.06 -5.18 -6.54
CA THR A 48 0.59 -5.50 -7.83
C THR A 48 0.40 -6.94 -8.29
N SER A 49 -0.01 -7.85 -7.41
CA SER A 49 -0.35 -9.23 -7.79
C SER A 49 -1.63 -9.34 -8.63
N ALA A 50 -2.44 -8.28 -8.72
CA ALA A 50 -3.60 -8.24 -9.59
C ALA A 50 -3.17 -8.12 -11.06
N ARG A 51 -3.46 -9.15 -11.87
CA ARG A 51 -3.15 -9.18 -13.31
C ARG A 51 -4.02 -8.25 -14.15
N GLN A 52 -5.25 -7.99 -13.70
CA GLN A 52 -6.21 -7.12 -14.37
C GLN A 52 -6.17 -5.73 -13.74
N GLU A 53 -6.16 -4.69 -14.57
CA GLU A 53 -6.10 -3.30 -14.12
C GLU A 53 -7.32 -2.92 -13.27
N ALA A 54 -8.53 -3.36 -13.66
CA ALA A 54 -9.74 -3.11 -12.88
C ALA A 54 -9.65 -3.67 -11.45
N THR A 55 -9.13 -4.88 -11.31
CA THR A 55 -8.91 -5.52 -9.99
C THR A 55 -7.84 -4.78 -9.19
N ARG A 56 -6.79 -4.28 -9.84
CA ARG A 56 -5.74 -3.49 -9.21
C ARG A 56 -6.29 -2.18 -8.65
N ARG A 57 -7.07 -1.43 -9.44
CA ARG A 57 -7.73 -0.18 -9.00
C ARG A 57 -8.63 -0.44 -7.79
N ARG A 58 -9.46 -1.49 -7.85
CA ARG A 58 -10.31 -1.92 -6.72
C ARG A 58 -9.49 -2.28 -5.47
N ARG A 59 -8.35 -2.95 -5.62
CA ARG A 59 -7.46 -3.26 -4.49
C ARG A 59 -6.85 -2.01 -3.88
N ILE A 60 -6.51 -1.00 -4.68
CA ILE A 60 -6.03 0.29 -4.17
C ILE A 60 -7.11 0.93 -3.31
N GLU A 61 -8.33 1.07 -3.80
CA GLU A 61 -9.46 1.64 -3.05
C GLU A 61 -9.69 0.90 -1.73
N VAL A 62 -9.78 -0.43 -1.77
CA VAL A 62 -9.95 -1.27 -0.57
C VAL A 62 -8.74 -1.15 0.37
N GLY A 63 -7.53 -1.01 -0.17
CA GLY A 63 -6.32 -0.82 0.61
C GLY A 63 -6.34 0.50 1.38
N ILE A 64 -6.74 1.60 0.72
CA ILE A 64 -6.92 2.90 1.37
C ILE A 64 -7.97 2.81 2.47
N ASP A 65 -9.14 2.21 2.20
CA ASP A 65 -10.21 2.05 3.19
C ASP A 65 -9.75 1.26 4.44
N LYS A 66 -9.04 0.14 4.22
CA LYS A 66 -8.47 -0.65 5.31
C LYS A 66 -7.42 0.13 6.11
N MET A 67 -6.58 0.91 5.44
CA MET A 67 -5.57 1.74 6.10
C MET A 67 -6.22 2.89 6.90
N ARG A 68 -7.33 3.47 6.43
CA ARG A 68 -8.15 4.41 7.23
C ARG A 68 -8.63 3.75 8.52
N GLY A 69 -9.03 2.49 8.44
CA GLY A 69 -9.39 1.66 9.60
C GLY A 69 -8.21 1.22 10.48
N GLY A 70 -6.98 1.67 10.20
CA GLY A 70 -5.78 1.35 10.99
C GLY A 70 -5.17 -0.02 10.67
N MET A 71 -5.66 -0.73 9.65
CA MET A 71 -5.16 -2.05 9.31
C MET A 71 -3.75 -1.96 8.72
N ARG A 72 -2.79 -2.62 9.37
CA ARG A 72 -1.37 -2.49 9.02
C ARG A 72 -0.90 -3.44 7.91
N ARG A 73 -1.71 -4.45 7.57
CA ARG A 73 -1.42 -5.47 6.56
C ARG A 73 -2.69 -5.83 5.79
N PRO A 74 -2.61 -6.23 4.51
CA PRO A 74 -3.79 -6.67 3.77
C PRO A 74 -4.41 -7.92 4.38
N CYS A 75 -5.70 -7.89 4.72
CA CYS A 75 -6.40 -9.09 5.22
C CYS A 75 -6.56 -10.16 4.12
N CYS A 76 -6.55 -11.43 4.54
CA CYS A 76 -6.62 -12.61 3.65
C CYS A 76 -5.48 -12.69 2.63
N TRP A 77 -4.31 -12.11 2.95
CA TRP A 77 -3.09 -12.21 2.17
C TRP A 77 -2.11 -13.16 2.85
N PRO A 78 -1.68 -14.26 2.20
CA PRO A 78 -0.75 -15.23 2.81
C PRO A 78 0.67 -14.67 3.01
N GLY A 79 0.93 -13.42 2.60
CA GLY A 79 2.22 -12.77 2.64
C GLY A 79 2.85 -12.64 1.26
N CYS A 80 3.86 -11.78 1.16
CA CYS A 80 4.62 -11.64 -0.08
C CYS A 80 5.46 -12.92 -0.32
N PRO A 81 5.38 -13.55 -1.50
CA PRO A 81 6.20 -14.71 -1.82
C PRO A 81 7.67 -14.35 -2.06
N HIS A 82 7.98 -13.08 -2.33
CA HIS A 82 9.34 -12.57 -2.60
C HIS A 82 10.09 -12.19 -1.31
N ARG A 83 9.90 -12.96 -0.25
CA ARG A 83 10.54 -12.73 1.06
C ARG A 83 12.00 -13.18 1.08
#